data_AF-A0A957Q880-F1
#
_entry.id   AF-A0A957Q880-F1
#
_cell.length_a   1.000
_cell.length_b   1.000
_cell.length_c   1.000
_cell.angle_alpha   90.00
_cell.angle_beta   90.00
_cell.angle_gamma   90.00
#
_symmetry.space_group_name_H-M   'P 1'
#
loop_
_entity.id
_entity.type
_entity.pdbx_description
1 polymer ?
#
loop_
_entity_poly.entity_id
_entity_poly.type
_entity_poly.pdbx_seq_one_letter_code
_entity_poly.pdbx_strand_id
1 'polypeptide(L)'
;MRILITIPHFFNPQGNGRYGSTKSNPQPRIAAFTQALRNLYTLYAGAQEYWYRNGERLQPSRANDCSTIALDIVVCTCQEYHLLEQLVLPPDLYEQHPVECEPLQLGFACHDILRQRLGDYDLYGYMEDDLILHDPSFFGKLHYVRQRTGEQVVLQPNRFERYGTTTEFKKVYIDFEWQPPIQEPQDDGSTVALESLGQSIILHRATNSHAGCFFLSQAQMAHWAAQEYFADRDASFIGPLESAATLGLMRTFQIYKPASRNANFLEIEHYGQVWSHQMAAVRFAPPQSSGPLR
;
A
#
# COMPACT_ATOMS: atom_id res chain seq x y z
N MET A 1 -2.20 -10.75 -16.81
CA MET A 1 -1.77 -9.42 -16.34
C MET A 1 -0.39 -9.56 -15.73
N ARG A 2 0.53 -8.67 -16.07
CA ARG A 2 1.88 -8.57 -15.50
C ARG A 2 1.95 -7.36 -14.58
N ILE A 3 2.40 -7.56 -13.35
CA ILE A 3 2.49 -6.50 -12.33
C ILE A 3 3.92 -6.45 -11.80
N LEU A 4 4.50 -5.26 -11.74
CA LEU A 4 5.73 -4.99 -11.01
C LEU A 4 5.39 -4.29 -9.70
N ILE A 5 5.88 -4.79 -8.57
CA ILE A 5 5.79 -4.10 -7.28
C ILE A 5 7.20 -3.84 -6.74
N THR A 6 7.51 -2.57 -6.46
CA THR A 6 8.73 -2.18 -5.75
C THR A 6 8.44 -1.94 -4.28
N ILE A 7 9.27 -2.48 -3.40
CA ILE A 7 9.11 -2.38 -1.94
C ILE A 7 10.41 -1.85 -1.33
N PRO A 8 10.40 -0.70 -0.63
CA PRO A 8 11.56 -0.26 0.13
C PRO A 8 11.65 -1.03 1.45
N HIS A 9 12.81 -1.63 1.72
CA HIS A 9 13.06 -2.36 2.95
C HIS A 9 14.36 -1.88 3.62
N PHE A 10 14.22 -1.34 4.82
CA PHE A 10 15.33 -0.87 5.64
C PHE A 10 15.13 -1.29 7.10
N PHE A 11 16.20 -1.71 7.75
CA PHE A 11 16.22 -1.99 9.17
C PHE A 11 17.60 -1.71 9.78
N ASN A 12 17.65 -0.83 10.78
CA ASN A 12 18.85 -0.55 11.55
C ASN A 12 18.58 -0.71 13.06
N PRO A 13 19.08 -1.78 13.69
CA PRO A 13 18.83 -2.04 15.10
C PRO A 13 19.51 -1.04 16.06
N GLN A 14 20.45 -0.24 15.55
CA GLN A 14 21.19 0.80 16.29
C GLN A 14 20.59 2.21 16.09
N GLY A 15 19.45 2.32 15.41
CA GLY A 15 18.80 3.61 15.15
C GLY A 15 18.17 4.26 16.39
N ASN A 16 17.61 5.45 16.19
CA ASN A 16 17.07 6.30 17.27
C ASN A 16 15.59 6.01 17.65
N GLY A 17 15.02 4.90 17.18
CA GLY A 17 13.72 4.38 17.63
C GLY A 17 12.46 5.12 17.17
N ARG A 18 12.56 6.20 16.37
CA ARG A 18 11.39 6.96 15.90
C ARG A 18 10.49 6.14 14.96
N TYR A 19 11.10 5.32 14.11
CA TYR A 19 10.40 4.44 13.16
C TYR A 19 10.52 2.97 13.58
N GLY A 20 9.56 2.13 13.19
CA GLY A 20 9.61 0.68 13.45
C GLY A 20 10.89 0.00 12.96
N SER A 21 11.42 0.49 11.83
CA SER A 21 12.70 0.06 11.21
C SER A 21 13.95 0.41 12.01
N THR A 22 13.82 1.23 13.07
CA THR A 22 14.94 1.66 13.93
C THR A 22 14.86 1.11 15.35
N LYS A 23 13.94 0.18 15.61
CA LYS A 23 13.82 -0.50 16.90
C LYS A 23 14.81 -1.66 16.97
N SER A 24 15.27 -1.98 18.19
CA SER A 24 16.24 -3.04 18.42
C SER A 24 15.72 -4.45 18.15
N ASN A 25 14.42 -4.70 18.33
CA ASN A 25 13.80 -6.01 18.06
C ASN A 25 13.38 -6.11 16.58
N PRO A 26 13.99 -7.00 15.77
CA PRO A 26 13.65 -7.16 14.35
C PRO A 26 12.36 -7.95 14.11
N GLN A 27 11.87 -8.71 15.10
CA GLN A 27 10.80 -9.69 14.90
C GLN A 27 9.50 -9.10 14.34
N PRO A 28 8.99 -7.93 14.79
CA PRO A 28 7.80 -7.34 14.20
C PRO A 28 7.98 -7.01 12.71
N ARG A 29 9.18 -6.56 12.30
CA ARG A 29 9.48 -6.23 10.90
C ARG A 29 9.58 -7.47 10.03
N ILE A 30 10.24 -8.52 10.53
CA ILE A 30 10.28 -9.84 9.86
C ILE A 30 8.86 -10.38 9.69
N ALA A 31 8.05 -10.33 10.73
CA ALA A 31 6.67 -10.83 10.70
C ALA A 31 5.78 -10.04 9.74
N ALA A 32 5.89 -8.71 9.72
CA ALA A 32 5.17 -7.84 8.79
C ALA A 32 5.54 -8.18 7.35
N PHE A 33 6.84 -8.15 7.03
CA PHE A 33 7.30 -8.29 5.66
C PHE A 33 7.11 -9.71 5.12
N THR A 34 7.31 -10.72 5.96
CA THR A 34 7.00 -12.11 5.61
C THR A 34 5.53 -12.28 5.25
N GLN A 35 4.62 -11.65 5.99
CA GLN A 35 3.18 -11.71 5.69
C GLN A 35 2.82 -10.93 4.42
N ALA A 36 3.40 -9.75 4.22
CA ALA A 36 3.22 -8.96 3.01
C ALA A 36 3.59 -9.77 1.75
N LEU A 37 4.80 -10.32 1.71
CA LEU A 37 5.28 -11.13 0.58
C LEU A 37 4.50 -12.44 0.42
N ARG A 38 4.22 -13.15 1.52
CA ARG A 38 3.44 -14.39 1.47
C ARG A 38 2.06 -14.16 0.89
N ASN A 39 1.35 -13.11 1.32
CA ASN A 39 0.00 -12.83 0.84
C ASN A 39 0.00 -12.38 -0.62
N LEU A 40 0.95 -11.55 -1.04
CA LEU A 40 1.12 -11.21 -2.45
C LEU A 40 1.30 -12.47 -3.30
N TYR A 41 2.15 -13.38 -2.85
CA TYR A 41 2.38 -14.63 -3.56
C TYR A 41 1.13 -15.53 -3.58
N THR A 42 0.56 -15.86 -2.42
CA THR A 42 -0.53 -16.84 -2.33
C THR A 42 -1.84 -16.36 -2.93
N LEU A 43 -2.09 -15.04 -2.97
CA LEU A 43 -3.28 -14.48 -3.61
C LEU A 43 -3.16 -14.45 -5.14
N TYR A 44 -1.98 -14.14 -5.68
CA TYR A 44 -1.87 -13.69 -7.07
C TYR A 44 -0.95 -14.52 -7.97
N ALA A 45 0.17 -15.03 -7.45
CA ALA A 45 1.24 -15.60 -8.29
C ALA A 45 1.52 -17.08 -8.02
N GLY A 46 1.36 -17.51 -6.77
CA GLY A 46 1.64 -18.87 -6.34
C GLY A 46 0.62 -19.88 -6.83
N ALA A 47 1.02 -21.15 -6.81
CA ALA A 47 0.13 -22.27 -7.08
C ALA A 47 -1.03 -22.27 -6.06
N GLN A 48 -2.25 -22.23 -6.58
CA GLN A 48 -3.47 -22.40 -5.80
C GLN A 48 -4.09 -23.73 -6.23
N GLU A 49 -4.51 -24.52 -5.25
CA GLU A 49 -4.92 -25.90 -5.50
C GLU A 49 -6.35 -26.15 -5.00
N TYR A 50 -7.09 -26.90 -5.80
CA TYR A 50 -8.34 -27.54 -5.42
C TYR A 50 -8.15 -29.05 -5.53
N TRP A 51 -8.72 -29.81 -4.61
CA TRP A 51 -8.49 -31.25 -4.54
C TRP A 51 -9.77 -32.02 -4.88
N TYR A 52 -9.65 -32.97 -5.81
CA TYR A 52 -10.73 -33.86 -6.20
C TYR A 52 -10.51 -35.26 -5.63
N ARG A 53 -11.59 -35.88 -5.16
CA ARG A 53 -11.58 -37.27 -4.73
C ARG A 53 -12.12 -38.15 -5.86
N ASN A 54 -11.32 -39.12 -6.28
CA ASN A 54 -11.73 -40.16 -7.22
C ASN A 54 -11.53 -41.53 -6.55
N GLY A 55 -12.60 -42.07 -5.97
CA GLY A 55 -12.56 -43.25 -5.10
C GLY A 55 -11.73 -43.01 -3.84
N GLU A 56 -10.66 -43.78 -3.67
CA GLU A 56 -9.72 -43.65 -2.54
C GLU A 56 -8.55 -42.67 -2.82
N ARG A 57 -8.45 -42.12 -4.03
CA ARG A 57 -7.36 -41.21 -4.41
C ARG A 57 -7.79 -39.75 -4.31
N LEU A 58 -6.89 -38.92 -3.80
CA LEU A 58 -6.96 -37.46 -3.89
C LEU A 58 -6.02 -36.98 -4.99
N GLN A 59 -6.50 -36.07 -5.84
CA GLN A 59 -5.74 -35.50 -6.95
C GLN A 59 -5.83 -33.97 -6.90
N PRO A 60 -4.70 -33.25 -6.92
CA PRO A 60 -4.72 -31.81 -7.01
C PRO A 60 -5.12 -31.38 -8.42
N SER A 61 -5.82 -30.26 -8.49
CA SER A 61 -6.10 -29.49 -9.68
C SER A 61 -5.75 -28.05 -9.39
N ARG A 62 -5.32 -27.31 -10.41
CA ARG A 62 -5.09 -25.89 -10.28
C ARG A 62 -6.42 -25.18 -10.00
N ALA A 63 -6.39 -24.22 -9.07
CA ALA A 63 -7.49 -23.35 -8.74
C ALA A 63 -7.22 -21.94 -9.26
N ASN A 64 -8.29 -21.19 -9.54
CA ASN A 64 -8.23 -19.76 -9.84
C ASN A 64 -7.39 -19.41 -11.10
N ASP A 65 -7.41 -20.28 -12.11
CA ASP A 65 -6.68 -20.10 -13.39
C ASP A 65 -7.07 -18.81 -14.14
N CYS A 66 -8.32 -18.36 -13.99
CA CYS A 66 -8.82 -17.15 -14.62
C CYS A 66 -8.32 -15.85 -13.95
N SER A 67 -7.69 -15.93 -12.78
CA SER A 67 -7.26 -14.76 -11.99
C SER A 67 -5.77 -14.79 -11.63
N THR A 68 -4.97 -15.70 -12.22
CA THR A 68 -3.53 -15.71 -11.99
C THR A 68 -2.87 -14.46 -12.58
N ILE A 69 -1.95 -13.87 -11.83
CA ILE A 69 -1.16 -12.69 -12.21
C ILE A 69 0.30 -13.12 -12.29
N ALA A 70 1.02 -12.63 -13.30
CA ALA A 70 2.48 -12.68 -13.31
C ALA A 70 2.98 -11.51 -12.46
N LEU A 71 3.54 -11.81 -11.30
CA LEU A 71 3.95 -10.81 -10.32
C LEU A 71 5.47 -10.82 -10.17
N ASP A 72 6.09 -9.69 -10.48
CA ASP A 72 7.49 -9.45 -10.18
C ASP A 72 7.57 -8.49 -8.99
N ILE A 73 8.36 -8.86 -7.98
CA ILE A 73 8.58 -8.04 -6.78
C ILE A 73 10.06 -7.66 -6.74
N VAL A 74 10.35 -6.36 -6.65
CA VAL A 74 11.70 -5.84 -6.46
C VAL A 74 11.80 -5.18 -5.10
N VAL A 75 12.65 -5.72 -4.24
CA VAL A 75 12.89 -5.21 -2.90
C VAL A 75 14.12 -4.32 -2.90
N CYS A 76 13.91 -3.02 -2.75
CA CYS A 76 14.99 -2.05 -2.66
C CYS A 76 15.56 -2.08 -1.24
N THR A 77 16.86 -2.32 -1.08
CA THR A 77 17.55 -2.26 0.21
C THR A 77 18.59 -1.18 0.23
N CYS A 78 18.85 -0.58 1.39
CA CYS A 78 19.93 0.40 1.55
C CYS A 78 21.05 -0.21 2.39
N GLN A 79 22.25 -0.29 1.81
CA GLN A 79 23.45 -0.85 2.45
C GLN A 79 23.18 -2.27 2.99
N GLU A 80 23.86 -2.66 4.08
CA GLU A 80 23.65 -3.91 4.81
C GLU A 80 22.48 -3.82 5.82
N TYR A 81 21.73 -2.72 5.82
CA TYR A 81 20.66 -2.46 6.79
C TYR A 81 19.32 -3.03 6.33
N HIS A 82 19.24 -4.36 6.30
CA HIS A 82 18.03 -5.09 5.92
C HIS A 82 17.90 -6.44 6.63
N LEU A 83 16.72 -7.07 6.52
CA LEU A 83 16.39 -8.34 7.18
C LEU A 83 16.13 -9.50 6.20
N LEU A 84 16.49 -9.35 4.92
CA LEU A 84 16.16 -10.32 3.86
C LEU A 84 16.62 -11.74 4.16
N GLU A 85 17.84 -11.92 4.68
CA GLU A 85 18.38 -13.23 5.06
C GLU A 85 17.62 -13.91 6.21
N GLN A 86 16.81 -13.16 6.95
CA GLN A 86 16.01 -13.66 8.06
C GLN A 86 14.57 -13.98 7.65
N LEU A 87 14.19 -13.70 6.39
CA LEU A 87 12.87 -14.03 5.87
C LEU A 87 12.83 -15.52 5.49
N VAL A 88 11.95 -16.28 6.15
CA VAL A 88 11.72 -17.69 5.81
C VAL A 88 10.75 -17.77 4.63
N LEU A 89 11.29 -17.52 3.44
CA LEU A 89 10.56 -17.43 2.17
C LEU A 89 11.35 -18.12 1.04
N PRO A 90 10.67 -18.66 0.02
CA PRO A 90 11.35 -19.13 -1.20
C PRO A 90 12.22 -18.01 -1.81
N PRO A 91 13.43 -18.35 -2.30
CA PRO A 91 14.44 -17.37 -2.72
C PRO A 91 14.08 -16.64 -4.01
N ASP A 92 13.14 -17.17 -4.79
CA ASP A 92 12.68 -16.66 -6.08
C ASP A 92 11.40 -15.81 -5.98
N LEU A 93 10.91 -15.53 -4.77
CA LEU A 93 9.72 -14.69 -4.57
C LEU A 93 9.94 -13.21 -4.89
N TYR A 94 11.17 -12.74 -4.84
CA TYR A 94 11.52 -11.34 -5.09
C TYR A 94 12.95 -11.21 -5.59
N GLU A 95 13.21 -10.13 -6.34
CA GLU A 95 14.54 -9.66 -6.68
C GLU A 95 15.00 -8.66 -5.61
N GLN A 96 16.16 -8.86 -4.99
CA GLN A 96 16.79 -7.81 -4.18
C GLN A 96 17.50 -6.81 -5.11
N HIS A 97 17.27 -5.53 -4.87
CA HIS A 97 17.97 -4.43 -5.54
C HIS A 97 18.66 -3.52 -4.52
N PRO A 98 19.96 -3.72 -4.25
CA PRO A 98 20.71 -2.83 -3.36
C PRO A 98 20.86 -1.44 -3.97
N VAL A 99 20.61 -0.40 -3.17
CA VAL A 99 20.70 1.01 -3.57
C VAL A 99 21.62 1.76 -2.62
N GLU A 100 22.55 2.53 -3.18
CA GLU A 100 23.35 3.49 -2.44
C GLU A 100 22.58 4.81 -2.31
N CYS A 101 21.94 5.03 -1.17
CA CYS A 101 21.18 6.25 -0.88
C CYS A 101 21.06 6.49 0.62
N GLU A 102 20.64 7.68 1.01
CA GLU A 102 20.20 7.93 2.38
C GLU A 102 18.96 7.06 2.71
N PRO A 103 18.87 6.42 3.89
CA PRO A 103 17.80 5.48 4.20
C PRO A 103 16.38 6.02 3.98
N LEU A 104 16.14 7.29 4.29
CA LEU A 104 14.85 7.95 4.11
C LEU A 104 14.49 8.21 2.63
N GLN A 105 15.47 8.11 1.73
CA GLN A 105 15.27 8.27 0.28
C GLN A 105 15.00 6.95 -0.44
N LEU A 106 15.05 5.81 0.26
CA LEU A 106 14.90 4.49 -0.35
C LEU A 106 13.58 4.32 -1.11
N GLY A 107 12.50 4.95 -0.62
CA GLY A 107 11.21 4.96 -1.32
C GLY A 107 11.27 5.64 -2.70
N PHE A 108 12.07 6.70 -2.86
CA PHE A 108 12.27 7.33 -4.17
C PHE A 108 13.13 6.47 -5.11
N ALA A 109 14.06 5.68 -4.57
CA ALA A 109 14.81 4.73 -5.39
C ALA A 109 13.91 3.65 -6.01
N CYS A 110 12.81 3.28 -5.34
CA CYS A 110 11.79 2.43 -5.94
C CYS A 110 11.20 3.05 -7.21
N HIS A 111 10.98 4.37 -7.24
CA HIS A 111 10.44 5.05 -8.42
C HIS A 111 11.38 4.94 -9.63
N ASP A 112 12.70 4.99 -9.40
CA ASP A 112 13.69 4.83 -10.46
C ASP A 112 13.57 3.45 -11.13
N ILE A 113 13.37 2.38 -10.35
CA ILE A 113 13.15 1.03 -10.88
C ILE A 113 11.86 0.96 -11.68
N LEU A 114 10.75 1.52 -11.15
CA LEU A 114 9.47 1.56 -11.86
C LEU A 114 9.62 2.26 -13.23
N ARG A 115 10.35 3.37 -13.28
CA ARG A 115 10.64 4.11 -14.53
C ARG A 115 11.52 3.31 -15.49
N GLN A 116 12.57 2.64 -15.00
CA GLN A 116 13.47 1.84 -15.82
C GLN A 116 12.78 0.65 -16.50
N ARG A 117 11.71 0.14 -15.89
CA ARG A 117 10.91 -0.99 -16.36
C ARG A 117 9.63 -0.56 -17.11
N LEU A 118 9.52 0.70 -17.50
CA LEU A 118 8.38 1.21 -18.25
C LEU A 118 8.22 0.48 -19.59
N GLY A 119 6.99 0.03 -19.87
CA GLY A 119 6.65 -0.73 -21.08
C GLY A 119 6.54 -2.24 -20.87
N ASP A 120 7.11 -2.79 -19.79
CA ASP A 120 7.19 -4.24 -19.57
C ASP A 120 6.00 -4.81 -18.77
N TYR A 121 5.18 -3.96 -18.16
CA TYR A 121 4.12 -4.34 -17.22
C TYR A 121 2.79 -3.63 -17.51
N ASP A 122 1.68 -4.30 -17.15
CA ASP A 122 0.33 -3.73 -17.25
C ASP A 122 0.04 -2.78 -16.07
N LEU A 123 0.68 -3.04 -14.92
CA LEU A 123 0.51 -2.32 -13.67
C LEU A 123 1.85 -2.17 -12.93
N TYR A 124 2.08 -0.98 -12.38
CA TYR A 124 3.28 -0.59 -11.64
C TYR A 124 2.88 -0.21 -10.22
N GLY A 125 3.50 -0.84 -9.23
CA GLY A 125 3.16 -0.69 -7.83
C GLY A 125 4.33 -0.26 -6.95
N TYR A 126 4.06 0.62 -6.00
CA TYR A 126 4.91 0.87 -4.84
C TYR A 126 4.15 0.42 -3.60
N MET A 127 4.81 -0.25 -2.67
CA MET A 127 4.18 -0.70 -1.43
C MET A 127 5.18 -0.69 -0.28
N GLU A 128 4.84 -0.09 0.85
CA GLU A 128 5.57 -0.26 2.11
C GLU A 128 5.59 -1.74 2.54
N ASP A 129 6.65 -2.16 3.21
CA ASP A 129 6.91 -3.56 3.55
C ASP A 129 6.12 -4.09 4.75
N ASP A 130 5.30 -3.25 5.38
CA ASP A 130 4.37 -3.60 6.45
C ASP A 130 2.90 -3.56 6.03
N LEU A 131 2.63 -3.44 4.73
CA LEU A 131 1.29 -3.50 4.17
C LEU A 131 0.94 -4.92 3.71
N ILE A 132 -0.27 -5.38 4.04
CA ILE A 132 -0.71 -6.74 3.78
C ILE A 132 -2.03 -6.72 3.01
N LEU A 133 -2.01 -7.24 1.78
CA LEU A 133 -3.22 -7.47 0.98
C LEU A 133 -3.93 -8.75 1.43
N HIS A 134 -5.26 -8.72 1.43
CA HIS A 134 -6.10 -9.88 1.75
C HIS A 134 -7.15 -10.19 0.67
N ASP A 135 -7.42 -9.22 -0.21
CA ASP A 135 -8.50 -9.32 -1.19
C ASP A 135 -7.98 -9.85 -2.54
N PRO A 136 -8.33 -11.07 -2.97
CA PRO A 136 -7.90 -11.61 -4.27
C PRO A 136 -8.44 -10.81 -5.46
N SER A 137 -9.45 -9.96 -5.27
CA SER A 137 -10.00 -9.10 -6.33
C SER A 137 -9.39 -7.70 -6.37
N PHE A 138 -8.38 -7.38 -5.54
CA PHE A 138 -7.83 -6.03 -5.38
C PHE A 138 -7.45 -5.37 -6.74
N PHE A 139 -6.61 -6.04 -7.53
CA PHE A 139 -6.19 -5.53 -8.85
C PHE A 139 -7.33 -5.49 -9.87
N GLY A 140 -8.28 -6.44 -9.77
CA GLY A 140 -9.49 -6.43 -10.58
C GLY A 140 -10.38 -5.22 -10.29
N LYS A 141 -10.49 -4.82 -9.02
CA LYS A 141 -11.23 -3.62 -8.59
C LYS A 141 -10.55 -2.33 -9.07
N LEU A 142 -9.22 -2.25 -8.98
CA LEU A 142 -8.47 -1.13 -9.54
C LEU A 142 -8.73 -0.97 -11.04
N HIS A 143 -8.68 -2.09 -11.79
CA HIS A 143 -9.00 -2.09 -13.21
C HIS A 143 -10.45 -1.69 -13.49
N TYR A 144 -11.42 -2.22 -12.73
CA TYR A 144 -12.83 -1.93 -12.84
C TYR A 144 -13.15 -0.44 -12.66
N VAL A 145 -12.51 0.21 -11.66
CA VAL A 145 -12.68 1.65 -11.40
C VAL A 145 -12.04 2.46 -12.50
N ARG A 146 -10.79 2.16 -12.87
CA ARG A 146 -10.08 2.88 -13.93
C ARG A 146 -10.83 2.89 -15.26
N GLN A 147 -11.47 1.78 -15.66
CA GLN A 147 -12.30 1.74 -16.87
C GLN A 147 -13.46 2.75 -16.88
N ARG A 148 -13.92 3.19 -15.70
CA ARG A 148 -15.07 4.11 -15.54
C ARG A 148 -14.66 5.53 -15.27
N THR A 149 -13.49 5.74 -14.65
CA THR A 149 -12.99 7.06 -14.25
C THR A 149 -11.92 7.60 -15.20
N GLY A 150 -11.31 6.75 -16.02
CA GLY A 150 -10.19 7.09 -16.89
C GLY A 150 -8.85 7.15 -16.14
N GLU A 151 -7.80 7.51 -16.89
CA GLU A 151 -6.40 7.47 -16.42
C GLU A 151 -6.03 8.63 -15.49
N GLN A 152 -6.84 9.69 -15.43
CA GLN A 152 -6.61 10.85 -14.55
C GLN A 152 -6.94 10.56 -13.08
N VAL A 153 -7.62 9.44 -12.81
CA VAL A 153 -8.06 9.05 -11.47
C VAL A 153 -7.24 7.87 -10.96
N VAL A 154 -6.71 8.01 -9.75
CA VAL A 154 -6.02 6.94 -9.03
C VAL A 154 -6.84 6.55 -7.80
N LEU A 155 -7.23 5.28 -7.73
CA LEU A 155 -7.90 4.75 -6.55
C LEU A 155 -6.85 4.23 -5.56
N GLN A 156 -6.84 4.80 -4.36
CA GLN A 156 -6.03 4.36 -3.23
C GLN A 156 -6.87 3.49 -2.28
N PRO A 157 -6.30 2.47 -1.62
CA PRO A 157 -7.01 1.71 -0.61
C PRO A 157 -7.15 2.52 0.68
N ASN A 158 -8.16 2.17 1.48
CA ASN A 158 -8.20 2.55 2.89
C ASN A 158 -7.29 1.62 3.69
N ARG A 159 -6.36 2.18 4.47
CA ARG A 159 -5.56 1.41 5.42
C ARG A 159 -6.37 1.09 6.67
N PHE A 160 -6.20 -0.13 7.16
CA PHE A 160 -6.77 -0.54 8.43
C PHE A 160 -5.78 -1.33 9.28
N GLU A 161 -6.02 -1.37 10.57
CA GLU A 161 -5.36 -2.26 11.52
C GLU A 161 -6.38 -3.19 12.18
N ARG A 162 -5.93 -4.39 12.54
CA ARG A 162 -6.72 -5.33 13.36
C ARG A 162 -6.42 -5.05 14.83
N TYR A 163 -7.26 -4.24 15.45
CA TYR A 163 -7.18 -3.92 16.86
C TYR A 163 -7.74 -5.07 17.71
N GLY A 164 -6.98 -5.50 18.72
CA GLY A 164 -7.37 -6.60 19.58
C GLY A 164 -6.87 -6.40 21.00
N THR A 165 -7.78 -6.43 21.97
CA THR A 165 -7.49 -6.56 23.40
C THR A 165 -8.05 -7.89 23.91
N THR A 166 -7.92 -8.16 25.22
CA THR A 166 -8.55 -9.32 25.85
C THR A 166 -10.08 -9.29 25.81
N THR A 167 -10.69 -8.13 25.58
CA THR A 167 -12.15 -7.93 25.67
C THR A 167 -12.78 -7.40 24.38
N GLU A 168 -11.98 -6.99 23.41
CA GLU A 168 -12.48 -6.30 22.23
C GLU A 168 -11.65 -6.62 20.98
N PHE A 169 -12.32 -6.93 19.88
CA PHE A 169 -11.72 -7.09 18.56
C PHE A 169 -12.41 -6.14 17.58
N LYS A 170 -11.61 -5.30 16.92
CA LYS A 170 -12.10 -4.30 15.97
C LYS A 170 -11.20 -4.25 14.75
N LYS A 171 -11.81 -3.90 13.64
CA LYS A 171 -11.09 -3.36 12.49
C LYS A 171 -11.15 -1.84 12.57
N VAL A 172 -10.00 -1.20 12.58
CA VAL A 172 -9.90 0.26 12.69
C VAL A 172 -9.30 0.78 11.39
N TYR A 173 -10.06 1.58 10.63
CA TYR A 173 -9.49 2.33 9.51
C TYR A 173 -8.65 3.48 10.07
N ILE A 174 -7.38 3.50 9.71
CA ILE A 174 -6.37 4.41 10.28
C ILE A 174 -6.11 5.62 9.39
N ASP A 175 -6.79 5.68 8.24
CA ASP A 175 -6.84 6.85 7.37
C ASP A 175 -7.94 7.78 7.86
N PHE A 176 -7.56 8.71 8.74
CA PHE A 176 -8.46 9.77 9.15
C PHE A 176 -8.51 10.86 8.08
N GLU A 177 -9.68 11.49 7.95
CA GLU A 177 -9.90 12.63 7.05
C GLU A 177 -9.32 13.90 7.68
N TRP A 178 -8.63 14.70 6.85
CA TRP A 178 -8.08 15.98 7.29
C TRP A 178 -9.09 17.11 7.09
N GLN A 179 -9.31 17.91 8.13
CA GLN A 179 -10.13 19.11 8.08
C GLN A 179 -9.33 20.29 8.65
N PRO A 180 -8.76 21.18 7.81
CA PRO A 180 -8.75 21.17 6.34
C PRO A 180 -7.75 20.15 5.74
N PRO A 181 -7.82 19.84 4.43
CA PRO A 181 -6.87 18.95 3.74
C PRO A 181 -5.39 19.39 3.89
N ILE A 182 -4.46 18.43 3.96
CA ILE A 182 -3.03 18.69 4.24
C ILE A 182 -2.32 19.50 3.14
N GLN A 183 -2.65 19.29 1.86
CA GLN A 183 -2.01 20.01 0.77
C GLN A 183 -2.82 19.92 -0.53
N GLU A 184 -2.57 20.84 -1.45
CA GLU A 184 -3.21 20.88 -2.76
C GLU A 184 -2.88 19.69 -3.68
N PRO A 185 -3.78 19.33 -4.62
CA PRO A 185 -5.08 19.94 -4.84
C PRO A 185 -6.09 19.52 -3.75
N GLN A 186 -6.81 20.51 -3.22
CA GLN A 186 -7.81 20.31 -2.18
C GLN A 186 -8.92 19.37 -2.66
N ASP A 187 -9.47 18.60 -1.72
CA ASP A 187 -10.73 17.90 -1.93
C ASP A 187 -11.82 18.90 -2.34
N ASP A 188 -12.33 18.76 -3.56
CA ASP A 188 -13.41 19.57 -4.12
C ASP A 188 -14.80 19.03 -3.77
N GLY A 189 -14.86 17.99 -2.93
CA GLY A 189 -16.07 17.27 -2.56
C GLY A 189 -16.58 16.34 -3.65
N SER A 190 -15.82 16.14 -4.73
CA SER A 190 -16.25 15.29 -5.84
C SER A 190 -16.38 13.83 -5.42
N THR A 191 -17.40 13.18 -5.99
CA THR A 191 -17.70 11.78 -5.72
C THR A 191 -17.89 11.03 -7.02
N VAL A 192 -17.47 9.77 -7.01
CA VAL A 192 -17.74 8.83 -8.10
C VAL A 192 -18.61 7.73 -7.53
N ALA A 193 -19.78 7.53 -8.14
CA ALA A 193 -20.69 6.44 -7.83
C ALA A 193 -20.56 5.32 -8.86
N LEU A 194 -20.43 4.08 -8.39
CA LEU A 194 -20.23 2.89 -9.20
C LEU A 194 -21.15 1.77 -8.70
N GLU A 195 -21.42 0.77 -9.53
CA GLU A 195 -22.16 -0.43 -9.14
C GLU A 195 -21.29 -1.68 -9.23
N SER A 196 -21.08 -2.36 -8.10
CA SER A 196 -20.30 -3.59 -8.03
C SER A 196 -21.04 -4.63 -7.23
N LEU A 197 -21.23 -5.84 -7.81
CA LEU A 197 -21.93 -6.95 -7.16
C LEU A 197 -23.31 -6.57 -6.59
N GLY A 198 -24.06 -5.73 -7.31
CA GLY A 198 -25.37 -5.23 -6.88
C GLY A 198 -25.34 -4.21 -5.75
N GLN A 199 -24.16 -3.67 -5.40
CA GLN A 199 -24.00 -2.63 -4.38
C GLN A 199 -23.54 -1.31 -4.99
N SER A 200 -24.07 -0.21 -4.46
CA SER A 200 -23.64 1.15 -4.81
C SER A 200 -22.36 1.52 -4.03
N ILE A 201 -21.25 1.57 -4.76
CA ILE A 201 -19.93 1.94 -4.25
C ILE A 201 -19.72 3.43 -4.48
N ILE A 202 -19.36 4.15 -3.42
CA ILE A 202 -18.97 5.57 -3.53
C ILE A 202 -17.48 5.69 -3.28
N LEU A 203 -16.84 6.48 -4.12
CA LEU A 203 -15.48 6.94 -3.97
C LEU A 203 -15.52 8.45 -3.73
N HIS A 204 -14.78 8.95 -2.75
CA HIS A 204 -14.59 10.37 -2.53
C HIS A 204 -13.19 10.78 -2.91
N ARG A 205 -13.05 12.01 -3.38
CA ARG A 205 -11.76 12.66 -3.51
C ARG A 205 -11.08 12.68 -2.14
N ALA A 206 -9.84 12.20 -2.08
CA ALA A 206 -9.21 11.92 -0.79
C ALA A 206 -8.65 13.20 -0.13
N THR A 207 -9.19 13.59 1.03
CA THR A 207 -8.58 14.61 1.91
C THR A 207 -7.27 14.12 2.54
N ASN A 208 -7.15 12.80 2.72
CA ASN A 208 -5.94 12.08 3.10
C ASN A 208 -5.57 11.08 2.02
N SER A 209 -4.73 11.51 1.10
CA SER A 209 -4.32 10.71 -0.06
C SER A 209 -3.31 9.60 0.25
N HIS A 210 -2.70 9.61 1.44
CA HIS A 210 -1.64 8.67 1.78
C HIS A 210 -2.20 7.29 2.14
N ALA A 211 -1.62 6.23 1.57
CA ALA A 211 -1.97 4.84 1.87
C ALA A 211 -0.75 3.92 1.98
N GLY A 212 0.47 4.47 2.09
CA GLY A 212 1.73 3.72 2.10
C GLY A 212 2.01 2.89 0.83
N CYS A 213 1.16 3.02 -0.19
CA CYS A 213 1.25 2.27 -1.45
C CYS A 213 0.62 3.05 -2.59
N PHE A 214 0.84 2.59 -3.82
CA PHE A 214 0.08 2.98 -4.99
C PHE A 214 0.20 1.93 -6.08
N PHE A 215 -0.76 1.93 -7.01
CA PHE A 215 -0.76 1.05 -8.17
C PHE A 215 -1.28 1.80 -9.39
N LEU A 216 -0.42 1.96 -10.39
CA LEU A 216 -0.67 2.74 -11.59
C LEU A 216 -0.73 1.84 -12.81
N SER A 217 -1.66 2.12 -13.73
CA SER A 217 -1.61 1.52 -15.07
C SER A 217 -0.29 1.87 -15.77
N GLN A 218 0.06 1.14 -16.82
CA GLN A 218 1.16 1.53 -17.70
C GLN A 218 1.03 2.99 -18.19
N ALA A 219 -0.17 3.42 -18.57
CA ALA A 219 -0.41 4.78 -19.06
C ALA A 219 -0.24 5.84 -17.96
N GLN A 220 -0.73 5.55 -16.75
CA GLN A 220 -0.54 6.41 -15.57
C GLN A 220 0.93 6.50 -15.19
N MET A 221 1.64 5.38 -15.11
CA MET A 221 3.05 5.37 -14.75
C MET A 221 3.89 6.13 -15.78
N ALA A 222 3.62 5.94 -17.08
CA ALA A 222 4.30 6.68 -18.15
C ALA A 222 4.01 8.20 -18.07
N HIS A 223 2.76 8.58 -17.78
CA HIS A 223 2.39 9.98 -17.63
C HIS A 223 3.09 10.65 -16.44
N TRP A 224 3.15 9.98 -15.29
CA TRP A 224 3.84 10.49 -14.11
C TRP A 224 5.36 10.54 -14.31
N ALA A 225 5.95 9.51 -14.92
CA ALA A 225 7.37 9.47 -15.22
C ALA A 225 7.86 10.55 -16.20
N ALA A 226 6.95 11.11 -17.00
CA ALA A 226 7.23 12.22 -17.90
C ALA A 226 7.18 13.60 -17.22
N GLN A 227 6.75 13.69 -15.97
CA GLN A 227 6.69 14.96 -15.24
C GLN A 227 8.09 15.39 -14.78
N GLU A 228 8.36 16.71 -14.81
CA GLU A 228 9.66 17.28 -14.40
C GLU A 228 10.04 16.94 -12.96
N TYR A 229 9.03 16.77 -12.09
CA TYR A 229 9.18 16.46 -10.67
C TYR A 229 9.24 14.96 -10.35
N PHE A 230 9.23 14.05 -11.32
CA PHE A 230 9.17 12.60 -11.02
C PHE A 230 10.33 12.08 -10.15
N ALA A 231 11.54 12.58 -10.41
CA ALA A 231 12.77 12.13 -9.75
C ALA A 231 13.43 13.24 -8.90
N ASP A 232 12.70 14.30 -8.55
CA ASP A 232 13.22 15.42 -7.76
C ASP A 232 13.43 15.09 -6.28
N ARG A 233 12.90 13.94 -5.83
CA ARG A 233 12.94 13.43 -4.45
C ARG A 233 12.37 14.43 -3.44
N ASP A 234 11.39 15.22 -3.86
CA ASP A 234 10.75 16.19 -3.00
C ASP A 234 10.08 15.51 -1.80
N ALA A 235 10.40 15.99 -0.60
CA ALA A 235 9.92 15.49 0.68
C ALA A 235 8.97 16.45 1.40
N SER A 236 8.39 17.43 0.68
CA SER A 236 7.63 18.54 1.27
C SER A 236 6.24 18.20 1.82
N PHE A 237 5.75 16.95 1.70
CA PHE A 237 4.37 16.62 2.08
C PHE A 237 4.20 16.50 3.60
N ILE A 238 4.86 15.51 4.22
CA ILE A 238 4.85 15.26 5.68
C ILE A 238 6.26 14.89 6.11
N GLY A 239 6.87 13.98 5.37
CA GLY A 239 8.25 13.58 5.46
C GLY A 239 8.66 12.78 4.23
N PRO A 240 9.92 12.32 4.15
CA PRO A 240 10.41 11.59 2.98
C PRO A 240 9.64 10.30 2.67
N LEU A 241 9.21 9.56 3.70
CA LEU A 241 8.50 8.28 3.53
C LEU A 241 7.09 8.51 2.95
N GLU A 242 6.34 9.42 3.56
CA GLU A 242 4.99 9.77 3.10
C GLU A 242 5.04 10.42 1.72
N SER A 243 6.08 11.22 1.45
CA SER A 243 6.24 11.89 0.15
C SER A 243 6.53 10.90 -0.97
N ALA A 244 7.41 9.91 -0.73
CA ALA A 244 7.66 8.84 -1.71
C ALA A 244 6.36 8.10 -2.07
N ALA A 245 5.53 7.75 -1.09
CA ALA A 245 4.29 7.04 -1.34
C ALA A 245 3.15 7.89 -1.94
N THR A 246 3.23 9.23 -1.94
CA THR A 246 2.03 10.06 -2.12
C THR A 246 2.21 11.37 -2.87
N LEU A 247 3.31 12.11 -2.66
CA LEU A 247 3.43 13.49 -3.15
C LEU A 247 3.39 13.58 -4.68
N GLY A 248 4.16 12.73 -5.36
CA GLY A 248 4.17 12.71 -6.83
C GLY A 248 2.80 12.36 -7.42
N LEU A 249 2.04 11.47 -6.78
CA LEU A 249 0.68 11.14 -7.21
C LEU A 249 -0.28 12.31 -7.01
N MET A 250 -0.21 13.01 -5.88
CA MET A 250 -1.07 14.16 -5.61
C MET A 250 -0.85 15.28 -6.62
N ARG A 251 0.39 15.48 -7.07
CA ARG A 251 0.76 16.44 -8.12
C ARG A 251 0.26 16.05 -9.52
N THR A 252 0.07 14.75 -9.76
CA THR A 252 -0.20 14.21 -11.10
C THR A 252 -1.67 13.82 -11.31
N PHE A 253 -2.35 13.31 -10.28
CA PHE A 253 -3.63 12.61 -10.43
C PHE A 253 -4.70 13.09 -9.45
N GLN A 254 -5.94 12.79 -9.81
CA GLN A 254 -7.05 12.83 -8.89
C GLN A 254 -7.12 11.51 -8.08
N ILE A 255 -6.59 11.55 -6.87
CA ILE A 255 -6.67 10.49 -5.88
C ILE A 255 -8.07 10.40 -5.24
N TYR A 256 -8.65 9.21 -5.30
CA TYR A 256 -9.91 8.84 -4.64
C TYR A 256 -9.69 7.69 -3.66
N LYS A 257 -10.55 7.59 -2.65
CA LYS A 257 -10.66 6.45 -1.72
C LYS A 257 -12.11 6.01 -1.54
N PRO A 258 -12.38 4.73 -1.21
CA PRO A 258 -13.73 4.29 -0.90
C PRO A 258 -14.32 5.03 0.32
N ALA A 259 -15.58 5.47 0.20
CA ALA A 259 -16.32 6.10 1.28
C ALA A 259 -16.44 5.20 2.51
N SER A 260 -16.63 5.78 3.70
CA SER A 260 -16.81 5.03 4.97
C SER A 260 -17.91 3.96 4.90
N ARG A 261 -19.02 4.24 4.22
CA ARG A 261 -20.16 3.32 4.04
C ARG A 261 -19.80 2.05 3.25
N ASN A 262 -18.71 2.08 2.49
CA ASN A 262 -18.19 0.98 1.67
C ASN A 262 -16.66 0.94 1.73
N ALA A 263 -16.10 1.19 2.92
CA ALA A 263 -14.66 1.36 3.13
C ALA A 263 -13.85 0.12 2.74
N ASN A 264 -14.48 -1.06 2.88
CA ASN A 264 -13.92 -2.36 2.53
C ASN A 264 -13.98 -2.69 1.03
N PHE A 265 -14.47 -1.77 0.20
CA PHE A 265 -14.44 -1.97 -1.24
C PHE A 265 -12.99 -2.12 -1.73
N LEU A 266 -12.09 -1.24 -1.29
CA LEU A 266 -10.65 -1.35 -1.54
C LEU A 266 -9.90 -0.97 -0.27
N GLU A 267 -9.17 -1.93 0.29
CA GLU A 267 -8.52 -1.77 1.59
C GLU A 267 -7.23 -2.58 1.66
N ILE A 268 -6.35 -2.18 2.57
CA ILE A 268 -5.09 -2.85 2.83
C ILE A 268 -4.81 -2.82 4.33
N GLU A 269 -4.29 -3.92 4.88
CA GLU A 269 -3.92 -3.97 6.27
C GLU A 269 -2.56 -3.30 6.45
N HIS A 270 -2.45 -2.41 7.43
CA HIS A 270 -1.18 -1.97 7.99
C HIS A 270 -0.85 -2.88 9.16
N TYR A 271 0.33 -3.49 9.16
CA TYR A 271 0.69 -4.47 10.18
C TYR A 271 0.85 -3.83 11.56
N GLY A 272 0.28 -4.49 12.58
CA GLY A 272 0.33 -4.04 13.96
C GLY A 272 -0.92 -3.27 14.38
N GLN A 273 -0.77 -2.50 15.47
CA GLN A 273 -1.88 -1.77 16.12
C GLN A 273 -1.46 -0.36 16.57
N VAL A 274 -0.35 0.16 16.00
CA VAL A 274 0.28 1.39 16.49
C VAL A 274 -0.66 2.58 16.30
N TRP A 275 -1.28 2.72 15.13
CA TRP A 275 -2.19 3.81 14.85
C TRP A 275 -3.50 3.67 15.60
N SER A 276 -4.03 2.47 15.73
CA SER A 276 -5.23 2.17 16.52
C SER A 276 -5.05 2.59 17.97
N HIS A 277 -3.90 2.30 18.57
CA HIS A 277 -3.57 2.75 19.93
C HIS A 277 -3.44 4.27 20.02
N GLN A 278 -2.77 4.92 19.06
CA GLN A 278 -2.63 6.38 19.04
C GLN A 278 -4.00 7.08 18.91
N MET A 279 -4.85 6.62 18.00
CA MET A 279 -6.20 7.16 17.81
C MET A 279 -7.07 6.94 19.05
N ALA A 280 -6.95 5.80 19.73
CA ALA A 280 -7.63 5.55 21.00
C ALA A 280 -7.17 6.52 22.11
N ALA A 281 -5.87 6.86 22.15
CA ALA A 281 -5.33 7.82 23.11
C ALA A 281 -5.83 9.26 22.86
N VAL A 282 -6.05 9.65 21.59
CA VAL A 282 -6.58 10.98 21.22
C VAL A 282 -8.06 11.15 21.63
N ARG A 283 -8.84 10.07 21.80
CA ARG A 283 -10.26 10.13 22.22
C ARG A 283 -10.49 10.73 23.62
N PHE A 284 -9.44 10.97 24.42
CA PHE A 284 -9.57 11.46 25.80
C PHE A 284 -8.98 12.86 26.06
N ALA A 285 -8.57 13.61 25.04
CA ALA A 285 -8.34 15.04 25.23
C ALA A 285 -9.71 15.73 25.37
N PRO A 286 -10.09 16.31 26.53
CA PRO A 286 -11.26 17.17 26.57
C PRO A 286 -11.08 18.27 25.51
N PRO A 287 -12.15 18.71 24.82
CA PRO A 287 -12.04 19.80 23.88
C PRO A 287 -11.32 20.95 24.60
N GLN A 288 -10.18 21.38 24.05
CA GLN A 288 -9.49 22.55 24.59
C GLN A 288 -10.53 23.67 24.60
N SER A 289 -10.91 24.12 25.79
CA SER A 289 -11.78 25.27 25.93
C SER A 289 -11.13 26.39 25.13
N SER A 290 -11.85 26.88 24.13
CA SER A 290 -11.51 28.09 23.41
C SER A 290 -11.29 29.20 24.43
N GLY A 291 -10.01 29.44 24.76
CA GLY A 291 -9.61 30.61 25.52
C GLY A 291 -10.04 31.84 24.73
N PRO A 292 -10.57 32.88 25.39
CA PRO A 292 -11.05 34.05 24.67
C PRO A 292 -9.89 34.68 23.93
N LEU A 293 -10.10 34.96 22.64
CA LEU A 293 -9.26 35.83 21.83
C LEU A 293 -8.94 37.09 22.62
N ARG A 294 -7.64 37.29 22.92
CA ARG A 294 -7.03 38.58 23.22
C ARG A 294 -5.68 38.64 22.55
#